data_AF-A0A0C1KQY6-F1
#
_entry.id   AF-A0A0C1KQY6-F1
#
_cell.length_a   1.000
_cell.length_b   1.000
_cell.length_c   1.000
_cell.angle_alpha   90.00
_cell.angle_beta   90.00
_cell.angle_gamma   90.00
#
_symmetry.space_group_name_H-M   'P 1'
#
loop_
_entity.id
_entity.type
_entity.pdbx_description
1 polymer ?
#
loop_
_entity_poly.entity_id
_entity_poly.type
_entity_poly.pdbx_seq_one_letter_code
_entity_poly.pdbx_strand_id
1 'polypeptide(L)'
;MSSQIFAQHNAKGHAHAAGPHGGSVESATEGYHSEVVAKDAKLYFYLLDANGKTTISKGVTGEVLLQFADGTTKTVALTSSGDGFLAKEPKATTFANAIVTFQTGGKTVSVKFKPQPPTKAADNHNHQH
;
A
#
# COMPACT_ATOMS: atom_id res chain seq x y z
N MET A 1 25.50 4.35 40.43
CA MET A 1 24.41 3.61 39.76
C MET A 1 24.00 4.39 38.53
N SER A 2 24.28 3.78 37.37
CA SER A 2 23.77 4.00 36.00
C SER A 2 23.61 5.41 35.40
N SER A 3 24.62 5.72 34.58
CA SER A 3 24.56 6.30 33.22
C SER A 3 23.25 6.11 32.46
N GLN A 4 22.81 7.15 31.74
CA GLN A 4 22.61 7.02 30.29
C GLN A 4 22.69 8.39 29.59
N ILE A 5 23.79 8.56 28.85
CA ILE A 5 23.98 9.56 27.82
C ILE A 5 23.59 8.92 26.46
N PHE A 6 23.23 9.77 25.50
CA PHE A 6 23.46 9.68 24.05
C PHE A 6 22.24 9.46 23.14
N ALA A 7 22.07 10.48 22.28
CA ALA A 7 21.78 10.39 20.84
C ALA A 7 20.32 10.09 20.43
N GLN A 8 19.79 10.60 19.32
CA GLN A 8 20.41 11.26 18.17
C GLN A 8 19.35 12.07 17.43
N HIS A 9 19.75 13.23 16.88
CA HIS A 9 19.08 13.84 15.74
C HIS A 9 18.78 12.78 14.67
N ASN A 10 17.55 12.74 14.18
CA ASN A 10 17.30 12.33 12.81
C ASN A 10 16.32 13.31 12.19
N ALA A 11 16.83 14.07 11.24
CA ALA A 11 16.07 14.88 10.32
C ALA A 11 14.93 14.03 9.76
N LYS A 12 13.71 14.50 10.01
CA LYS A 12 12.44 13.84 9.73
C LYS A 12 12.21 13.82 8.21
N GLY A 13 12.95 12.99 7.48
CA GLY A 13 12.47 12.46 6.22
C GLY A 13 11.19 11.70 6.56
N HIS A 14 10.05 12.15 6.03
CA HIS A 14 8.73 11.57 6.32
C HIS A 14 8.70 10.08 5.94
N ALA A 15 9.09 9.20 6.87
CA ALA A 15 8.74 7.79 6.83
C ALA A 15 7.22 7.74 6.94
N HIS A 16 6.55 7.49 5.81
CA HIS A 16 5.13 7.16 5.84
C HIS A 16 5.03 5.90 6.71
N ALA A 17 4.31 5.98 7.82
CA ALA A 17 4.09 4.82 8.66
C ALA A 17 3.51 3.69 7.79
N ALA A 18 4.07 2.48 7.91
CA ALA A 18 3.55 1.33 7.20
C ALA A 18 2.08 1.11 7.59
N GLY A 19 1.26 0.73 6.60
CA GLY A 19 -0.15 0.46 6.83
C GLY A 19 -0.38 -0.78 7.70
N PRO A 20 -1.65 -1.03 8.10
CA PRO A 20 -2.02 -2.19 8.91
C PRO A 20 -1.54 -3.54 8.37
N HIS A 21 -1.31 -3.66 7.06
CA HIS A 21 -0.85 -4.87 6.38
C HIS A 21 0.63 -4.81 5.95
N GLY A 22 1.38 -3.81 6.42
CA GLY A 22 2.81 -3.62 6.14
C GLY A 22 3.12 -2.97 4.78
N GLY A 23 2.11 -2.40 4.13
CA GLY A 23 2.19 -1.72 2.85
C GLY A 23 2.32 -0.20 2.93
N SER A 24 2.32 0.44 1.76
CA SER A 24 2.24 1.89 1.65
C SER A 24 0.80 2.35 1.71
N VAL A 25 0.52 3.36 2.53
CA VAL A 25 -0.81 3.97 2.64
C VAL A 25 -0.82 5.32 1.97
N GLU A 26 -1.81 5.56 1.14
CA GLU A 26 -2.06 6.84 0.48
C GLU A 26 -3.48 7.31 0.82
N SER A 27 -3.63 8.63 0.97
CA SER A 27 -4.93 9.23 1.26
C SER A 27 -5.80 9.32 0.02
N ALA A 28 -7.09 9.08 0.19
CA ALA A 28 -8.09 9.17 -0.86
C ALA A 28 -9.10 10.28 -0.57
N THR A 29 -10.14 10.35 -1.38
CA THR A 29 -11.25 11.28 -1.20
C THR A 29 -12.04 10.98 0.09
N GLU A 30 -12.63 12.02 0.69
CA GLU A 30 -13.63 11.93 1.76
C GLU A 30 -13.21 11.12 3.01
N GLY A 31 -11.93 11.17 3.37
CA GLY A 31 -11.42 10.51 4.57
C GLY A 31 -11.22 9.01 4.42
N TYR A 32 -11.26 8.47 3.20
CA TYR A 32 -10.77 7.12 2.94
C TYR A 32 -9.25 7.13 2.77
N HIS A 33 -8.63 5.99 3.06
CA HIS A 33 -7.26 5.70 2.67
C HIS A 33 -7.22 4.40 1.88
N SER A 34 -6.15 4.20 1.12
CA SER A 34 -5.89 2.91 0.49
C SER A 34 -4.47 2.46 0.82
N GLU A 35 -4.31 1.19 1.14
CA GLU A 35 -3.02 0.55 1.33
C GLU A 35 -2.71 -0.37 0.14
N VAL A 36 -1.47 -0.34 -0.36
CA VAL A 36 -0.96 -1.32 -1.33
C VAL A 36 0.13 -2.19 -0.71
N VAL A 37 0.00 -3.51 -0.90
CA VAL A 37 1.00 -4.51 -0.49
C VAL A 37 1.40 -5.35 -1.69
N ALA A 38 2.70 -5.37 -1.98
CA ALA A 38 3.28 -6.31 -2.93
C ALA A 38 3.74 -7.58 -2.21
N LYS A 39 3.12 -8.72 -2.51
CA LYS A 39 3.43 -10.01 -1.88
C LYS A 39 3.20 -11.15 -2.87
N ASP A 40 4.09 -12.14 -2.88
CA ASP A 40 3.98 -13.34 -3.73
C ASP A 40 3.73 -13.02 -5.21
N ALA A 41 4.45 -12.02 -5.74
CA ALA A 41 4.29 -11.48 -7.10
C ALA A 41 2.89 -10.93 -7.44
N LYS A 42 2.08 -10.63 -6.42
CA LYS A 42 0.74 -10.06 -6.54
C LYS A 42 0.66 -8.70 -5.84
N LEU A 43 -0.35 -7.92 -6.22
CA LEU A 43 -0.72 -6.71 -5.52
C LEU A 43 -2.02 -6.90 -4.76
N TYR A 44 -1.97 -6.58 -3.48
CA TYR A 44 -3.12 -6.48 -2.60
C TYR A 44 -3.41 -5.01 -2.35
N PHE A 45 -4.69 -4.66 -2.38
CA PHE A 45 -5.18 -3.34 -2.07
C PHE A 45 -6.21 -3.43 -0.94
N TYR A 46 -6.13 -2.51 0.01
CA TYR A 46 -7.04 -2.44 1.14
C TYR A 46 -7.64 -1.05 1.19
N LEU A 47 -8.97 -0.97 1.12
CA LEU A 47 -9.68 0.27 1.38
C LEU A 47 -9.83 0.43 2.89
N LEU A 48 -9.37 1.56 3.43
CA LEU A 48 -9.42 1.88 4.85
C LEU A 48 -10.36 3.08 5.09
N ASP A 49 -11.08 3.08 6.20
CA ASP A 49 -11.85 4.24 6.67
C ASP A 49 -10.93 5.33 7.25
N ALA A 50 -11.53 6.44 7.68
CA ALA A 50 -10.84 7.57 8.30
C ALA A 50 -10.06 7.24 9.58
N ASN A 51 -10.32 6.07 10.19
CA ASN A 51 -9.60 5.58 11.36
C ASN A 51 -8.48 4.59 10.99
N GLY A 52 -8.24 4.38 9.69
CA GLY A 52 -7.26 3.40 9.20
C GLY A 52 -7.73 1.96 9.31
N LYS A 53 -9.03 1.70 9.53
CA LYS A 53 -9.57 0.34 9.62
C LYS A 53 -10.01 -0.15 8.25
N THR A 54 -9.72 -1.41 7.94
CA THR A 54 -10.14 -2.03 6.69
C THR A 54 -11.66 -2.05 6.54
N THR A 55 -12.13 -1.51 5.42
CA THR A 55 -13.54 -1.50 5.05
C THR A 55 -13.78 -2.49 3.91
N ILE A 56 -14.34 -3.65 4.24
CA ILE A 56 -15.05 -4.47 3.28
C ILE A 56 -16.53 -4.40 3.62
N SER A 57 -17.27 -3.57 2.87
CA SER A 57 -18.72 -3.63 2.85
C SER A 57 -19.19 -4.51 1.68
N LYS A 58 -20.36 -5.13 1.83
CA LYS A 58 -21.01 -5.82 0.71
C LYS A 58 -21.20 -4.82 -0.44
N GLY A 59 -20.74 -5.18 -1.63
CA GLY A 59 -20.88 -4.35 -2.83
C GLY A 59 -19.70 -3.43 -3.13
N VAL A 60 -18.60 -3.48 -2.36
CA VAL A 60 -17.36 -2.84 -2.80
C VAL A 60 -16.79 -3.59 -3.99
N THR A 61 -16.60 -2.89 -5.09
CA THR A 61 -15.85 -3.37 -6.25
C THR A 61 -14.64 -2.50 -6.47
N GLY A 62 -13.66 -2.99 -7.23
CA GLY A 62 -12.53 -2.17 -7.60
C GLY A 62 -11.81 -2.68 -8.82
N GLU A 63 -11.03 -1.80 -9.40
CA GLU A 63 -10.10 -2.06 -10.49
C GLU A 63 -8.81 -1.28 -10.25
N VAL A 64 -7.72 -1.74 -10.86
CA VAL A 64 -6.46 -1.02 -10.86
C VAL A 64 -5.98 -0.82 -12.29
N LEU A 65 -5.67 0.42 -12.63
CA LEU A 65 -4.91 0.76 -13.83
C LEU A 65 -3.42 0.71 -13.49
N LEU A 66 -2.75 -0.31 -14.00
CA LEU A 66 -1.30 -0.46 -13.92
C LEU A 66 -0.66 0.26 -15.11
N GLN A 67 0.32 1.10 -14.84
CA GLN A 67 1.19 1.70 -15.84
C GLN A 67 2.58 1.09 -15.68
N PHE A 68 3.21 0.66 -16.77
CA PHE A 68 4.52 0.03 -16.77
C PHE A 68 5.60 0.98 -17.28
N ALA A 69 6.87 0.65 -17.01
CA ALA A 69 8.01 1.48 -17.41
C ALA A 69 8.20 1.57 -18.94
N ASP A 70 7.70 0.59 -19.69
CA ASP A 70 7.68 0.59 -21.16
C ASP A 70 6.56 1.48 -21.74
N GLY A 71 5.80 2.17 -20.90
CA GLY A 71 4.68 3.04 -21.30
C GLY A 71 3.36 2.29 -21.53
N THR A 72 3.34 0.96 -21.45
CA THR A 72 2.11 0.17 -21.57
C THR A 72 1.23 0.34 -20.34
N THR A 73 -0.08 0.11 -20.52
CA THR A 73 -1.04 0.15 -19.41
C THR A 73 -1.93 -1.08 -19.44
N LYS A 74 -2.42 -1.47 -18.26
CA LYS A 74 -3.35 -2.59 -18.10
C LYS A 74 -4.32 -2.33 -16.96
N THR A 75 -5.61 -2.39 -17.26
CA THR A 75 -6.67 -2.38 -16.24
C THR A 75 -6.93 -3.80 -15.77
N VAL A 76 -6.90 -4.00 -14.46
CA VAL A 76 -7.13 -5.30 -13.80
C VAL A 76 -8.27 -5.15 -12.81
N ALA A 77 -9.36 -5.91 -13.03
CA ALA A 77 -10.43 -6.00 -12.04
C ALA A 77 -9.91 -6.66 -10.76
N LEU A 78 -10.24 -6.07 -9.61
CA LEU A 78 -9.84 -6.61 -8.34
C LEU A 78 -10.81 -7.70 -7.87
N THR A 79 -10.25 -8.73 -7.24
CA THR A 79 -11.03 -9.82 -6.65
C THR A 79 -10.90 -9.78 -5.14
N SER A 80 -12.01 -9.84 -4.41
CA SER A 80 -11.97 -9.87 -2.94
C SER A 80 -11.13 -11.05 -2.43
N SER A 81 -10.28 -10.79 -1.44
CA SER A 81 -9.38 -11.77 -0.84
C SER A 81 -9.15 -11.43 0.63
N GLY A 82 -9.74 -12.21 1.54
CA GLY A 82 -9.72 -11.88 2.97
C GLY A 82 -10.42 -10.55 3.23
N ASP A 83 -9.73 -9.65 3.93
CA ASP A 83 -10.13 -8.27 4.19
C ASP A 83 -9.60 -7.28 3.12
N GLY A 84 -8.93 -7.76 2.07
CA GLY A 84 -8.46 -6.92 0.96
C GLY A 84 -8.99 -7.32 -0.42
N PHE A 85 -8.33 -6.76 -1.42
CA PHE A 85 -8.63 -6.96 -2.83
C PHE A 85 -7.35 -7.30 -3.59
N LEU A 86 -7.41 -8.31 -4.45
CA LEU A 86 -6.28 -8.86 -5.17
C LEU A 86 -6.35 -8.49 -6.65
N ALA A 87 -5.26 -7.91 -7.18
CA ALA A 87 -5.03 -7.79 -8.62
C ALA A 87 -4.33 -9.05 -9.14
N LYS A 88 -5.04 -9.84 -9.94
CA LYS A 88 -4.50 -11.06 -10.57
C LYS A 88 -3.80 -10.70 -11.89
N GLU A 89 -2.55 -10.29 -11.81
CA GLU A 89 -1.73 -10.00 -12.99
C GLU A 89 -0.29 -10.53 -12.83
N PRO A 90 0.25 -11.33 -13.77
CA PRO A 90 1.59 -11.94 -13.67
C PRO A 90 2.77 -10.97 -13.55
N LYS A 91 2.54 -9.67 -13.78
CA LYS A 91 3.52 -8.59 -13.65
C LYS A 91 3.02 -7.46 -12.75
N ALA A 92 2.04 -7.72 -11.89
CA ALA A 92 1.40 -6.70 -11.08
C ALA A 92 2.42 -5.86 -10.30
N THR A 93 3.48 -6.48 -9.76
CA THR A 93 4.48 -5.83 -8.92
C THR A 93 5.55 -5.02 -9.66
N THR A 94 5.59 -5.04 -11.00
CA THR A 94 6.59 -4.29 -11.80
C THR A 94 6.03 -2.99 -12.36
N PHE A 95 4.97 -2.46 -11.75
CA PHE A 95 4.32 -1.23 -12.17
C PHE A 95 5.23 -0.01 -11.93
N ALA A 96 5.15 0.97 -12.82
CA ALA A 96 5.67 2.33 -12.63
C ALA A 96 4.66 3.22 -11.90
N ASN A 97 3.36 3.01 -12.13
CA ASN A 97 2.28 3.58 -11.31
C ASN A 97 1.12 2.58 -11.21
N ALA A 98 0.44 2.54 -10.07
CA ALA A 98 -0.79 1.79 -9.88
C ALA A 98 -1.88 2.75 -9.43
N ILE A 99 -2.92 2.93 -10.24
CA ILE A 99 -4.07 3.78 -9.91
C ILE A 99 -5.23 2.86 -9.58
N VAL A 100 -5.52 2.69 -8.30
CA VAL A 100 -6.65 1.87 -7.85
C VAL A 100 -7.90 2.74 -7.75
N THR A 101 -9.03 2.19 -8.16
CA THR A 101 -10.35 2.80 -8.05
C THR A 101 -11.28 1.81 -7.38
N PHE A 102 -11.94 2.24 -6.30
CA PHE A 102 -12.98 1.49 -5.61
C PHE A 102 -14.33 2.16 -5.78
N GLN A 103 -15.37 1.35 -5.99
CA GLN A 103 -16.75 1.77 -5.86
C GLN A 103 -17.27 1.28 -4.51
N THR A 104 -17.66 2.19 -3.62
CA THR A 104 -18.16 1.86 -2.27
C THR A 104 -19.34 2.75 -1.91
N GLY A 105 -20.50 2.16 -1.59
CA GLY A 105 -21.69 2.92 -1.19
C GLY A 105 -22.12 4.03 -2.17
N GLY A 106 -21.96 3.79 -3.48
CA GLY A 106 -22.26 4.78 -4.53
C GLY A 106 -21.19 5.85 -4.75
N LYS A 107 -20.07 5.78 -4.02
CA LYS A 107 -18.94 6.69 -4.13
C LYS A 107 -17.78 6.05 -4.89
N THR A 108 -17.00 6.90 -5.56
CA THR A 108 -15.75 6.52 -6.22
C THR A 108 -14.57 7.01 -5.38
N VAL A 109 -13.69 6.07 -5.02
CA VAL A 109 -12.46 6.35 -4.26
C VAL A 109 -11.28 5.94 -5.13
N SER A 110 -10.45 6.90 -5.56
CA SER A 110 -9.30 6.63 -6.43
C SER A 110 -7.99 7.11 -5.81
N VAL A 111 -6.96 6.27 -5.91
CA VAL A 111 -5.65 6.49 -5.28
C VAL A 111 -4.54 6.03 -6.21
N LYS A 112 -3.48 6.84 -6.31
CA LYS A 112 -2.30 6.53 -7.11
C LYS A 112 -1.12 6.15 -6.22
N PHE A 113 -0.56 4.98 -6.48
CA PHE A 113 0.67 4.49 -5.86
C PHE A 113 1.84 4.52 -6.85
N LYS A 114 3.02 4.79 -6.30
CA LYS A 114 4.30 4.56 -6.96
C LYS A 114 4.89 3.22 -6.49
N PRO A 115 5.77 2.57 -7.28
CA PRO A 115 6.44 1.37 -6.85
C PRO A 115 7.20 1.65 -5.56
N GLN A 116 6.92 0.84 -4.54
CA GLN A 116 7.70 0.88 -3.33
C GLN A 116 9.05 0.22 -3.63
N PRO A 117 10.19 0.81 -3.21
CA PRO A 117 11.39 -0.01 -3.06
C PRO A 117 11.02 -1.21 -2.17
N PRO A 118 11.50 -2.43 -2.45
CA PRO A 118 11.28 -3.55 -1.54
C PRO A 118 11.64 -3.04 -0.16
N THR A 119 10.69 -3.11 0.79
CA THR A 119 11.01 -2.86 2.18
C THR A 119 12.19 -3.76 2.44
N LYS A 120 13.37 -3.16 2.68
CA LYS A 120 14.38 -3.89 3.41
C LYS A 120 13.63 -4.30 4.67
N ALA A 121 13.24 -5.58 4.74
CA ALA A 121 12.87 -6.20 5.99
C ALA A 121 13.92 -5.68 6.96
N ALA A 122 13.49 -5.04 8.04
CA ALA A 122 14.40 -4.45 9.01
C ALA A 122 15.46 -5.52 9.31
N ASP A 123 16.63 -5.37 8.71
CA ASP A 123 17.73 -6.29 8.86
C ASP A 123 18.30 -5.89 10.20
N ASN A 124 17.67 -6.39 11.25
CA ASN A 124 18.25 -6.41 12.57
C ASN A 124 19.25 -7.56 12.61
N HIS A 125 20.29 -7.46 11.79
CA HIS A 125 21.51 -8.22 11.94
C HIS A 125 22.68 -7.29 11.69
N ASN A 126 23.11 -6.59 12.73
CA ASN A 126 24.53 -6.29 12.87
C ASN A 126 24.94 -6.33 14.34
N HIS A 127 25.50 -7.49 14.69
CA HIS A 127 26.53 -7.61 15.71
C HIS A 127 27.58 -6.53 15.53
N GLN A 128 27.94 -5.78 16.57
CA GLN A 128 29.34 -5.35 16.74
C GLN A 128 29.74 -5.38 18.23
N HIS A 129 30.99 -5.79 18.41
CA HIS A 129 31.73 -6.17 19.61
C HIS A 129 31.87 -5.07 20.68
#